data_AF-A0A929HZ24-F1
#
_entry.id   AF-A0A929HZ24-F1
#
_cell.length_a   1.000
_cell.length_b   1.000
_cell.length_c   1.000
_cell.angle_alpha   90.00
_cell.angle_beta   90.00
_cell.angle_gamma   90.00
#
_symmetry.space_group_name_H-M   'P 1'
#
loop_
_entity.id
_entity.type
_entity.pdbx_description
1 polymer ?
#
loop_
_entity_poly.entity_id
_entity_poly.type
_entity_poly.pdbx_seq_one_letter_code
_entity_poly.pdbx_strand_id
1 'polypeptide(L)'
;MAKKKKRLETKEADIQEAEKLPMPPSLIFDPIARKKVISVFIQAITVFFILMAIIWGRTYYSQQKHYSDGENALKAHNYKDAMTGYEWTIRMYTPFSSKVKDSCLKMWSIGQKYERGGQIDWALIAYRGLRSSIYAIRSAYTPYGEWIPRTDARIKRLEVIQKQREDAARRKEAATKASTDK
;
A
#
# COMPACT_ATOMS: atom_id res chain seq x y z
N MET A 1 22.70 -47.51 -52.73
CA MET A 1 22.46 -46.09 -53.10
C MET A 1 21.03 -45.79 -53.60
N ALA A 2 20.26 -46.76 -54.12
CA ALA A 2 18.91 -46.53 -54.68
C ALA A 2 17.86 -45.99 -53.68
N LYS A 3 17.95 -46.32 -52.39
CA LYS A 3 16.97 -45.90 -51.37
C LYS A 3 17.02 -44.41 -51.01
N LYS A 4 18.15 -43.74 -51.24
CA LYS A 4 18.34 -42.30 -50.97
C LYS A 4 17.76 -41.44 -52.09
N LYS A 5 17.87 -41.90 -53.34
CA LYS A 5 17.33 -41.21 -54.52
C LYS A 5 15.80 -41.17 -54.51
N LYS A 6 15.16 -42.30 -54.18
CA LYS A 6 13.69 -42.38 -54.06
C LYS A 6 13.10 -41.43 -52.99
N ARG A 7 13.84 -41.19 -51.89
CA ARG A 7 13.43 -40.22 -50.84
C ARG A 7 13.59 -38.75 -51.25
N LEU A 8 14.50 -38.45 -52.16
CA LEU A 8 14.69 -37.09 -52.69
C LEU A 8 13.57 -36.76 -53.69
N GLU A 9 13.25 -37.68 -54.59
CA GLU A 9 12.17 -37.52 -55.56
C GLU A 9 10.78 -37.39 -54.89
N THR A 10 10.54 -38.10 -53.78
CA THR A 10 9.29 -37.95 -53.02
C THR A 10 9.20 -36.59 -52.32
N LYS A 11 10.32 -36.08 -51.77
CA LYS A 11 10.34 -34.75 -51.13
C LYS A 11 10.16 -33.62 -52.14
N GLU A 12 10.73 -33.75 -53.34
CA GLU A 12 10.56 -32.75 -54.39
C GLU A 12 9.11 -32.70 -54.90
N ALA A 13 8.43 -33.85 -54.96
CA ALA A 13 7.00 -33.91 -55.27
C ALA A 13 6.14 -33.26 -54.18
N ASP A 14 6.42 -33.54 -52.90
CA ASP A 14 5.68 -32.94 -51.77
C ASP A 14 5.87 -31.40 -51.71
N ILE A 15 7.05 -30.90 -52.09
CA ILE A 15 7.34 -29.47 -52.15
C ILE A 15 6.62 -28.80 -53.34
N GLN A 16 6.59 -29.45 -54.51
CA GLN A 16 5.85 -28.93 -55.67
C GLN A 16 4.33 -28.95 -55.46
N GLU A 17 3.81 -29.91 -54.68
CA GLU A 17 2.40 -29.97 -54.32
C GLU A 17 2.03 -28.91 -53.28
N ALA A 18 2.92 -28.61 -52.33
CA ALA A 18 2.76 -27.51 -51.38
C ALA A 18 2.80 -26.12 -52.02
N GLU A 19 3.54 -25.94 -53.14
CA GLU A 19 3.60 -24.67 -53.90
C GLU A 19 2.32 -24.42 -54.73
N LYS A 20 1.56 -25.48 -55.06
CA LYS A 20 0.29 -25.38 -55.79
C LYS A 20 -0.93 -25.16 -54.91
N LEU A 21 -0.80 -25.27 -53.59
CA LEU A 21 -1.89 -24.93 -52.70
C LEU A 21 -2.04 -23.40 -52.70
N PRO A 22 -3.25 -22.86 -52.95
CA PRO A 22 -3.47 -21.44 -52.76
C PRO A 22 -3.10 -21.13 -51.32
N MET A 23 -2.07 -20.31 -51.12
CA MET A 23 -1.70 -19.88 -49.78
C MET A 23 -2.98 -19.41 -49.09
N PRO A 24 -3.25 -19.88 -47.85
CA PRO A 24 -4.41 -19.39 -47.13
C PRO A 24 -4.33 -17.86 -47.16
N PRO A 25 -5.45 -17.15 -47.38
CA PRO A 25 -5.50 -15.70 -47.28
C PRO A 25 -5.35 -15.29 -45.82
N SER A 26 -4.22 -15.66 -45.20
CA SER A 26 -3.81 -15.24 -43.89
C SER A 26 -3.40 -13.78 -44.03
N LEU A 27 -4.28 -12.92 -43.51
CA LEU A 27 -3.94 -11.58 -43.05
C LEU A 27 -3.61 -10.57 -44.16
N ILE A 28 -4.50 -10.45 -45.16
CA ILE A 28 -4.72 -9.13 -45.76
C ILE A 28 -5.46 -8.30 -44.70
N PHE A 29 -4.72 -7.77 -43.72
CA PHE A 29 -5.22 -6.71 -42.87
C PHE A 29 -5.48 -5.52 -43.78
N ASP A 30 -6.75 -5.33 -44.14
CA ASP A 30 -7.20 -4.20 -44.92
C ASP A 30 -6.67 -2.92 -44.25
N PRO A 31 -5.81 -2.12 -44.91
CA PRO A 31 -5.15 -0.95 -44.28
C PRO A 31 -6.17 0.06 -43.74
N ILE A 32 -7.38 0.05 -44.30
CA ILE A 32 -8.52 0.87 -43.86
C ILE A 32 -9.05 0.38 -42.50
N ALA A 33 -9.19 -0.93 -42.31
CA ALA A 33 -9.61 -1.52 -41.04
C ALA A 33 -8.58 -1.25 -39.94
N ARG A 34 -7.28 -1.29 -40.26
CA ARG A 34 -6.19 -1.00 -39.32
C ARG A 34 -6.24 0.42 -38.75
N LYS A 35 -6.52 1.43 -39.58
CA LYS A 35 -6.64 2.84 -39.13
C LYS A 35 -7.84 3.05 -38.19
N LYS A 36 -8.98 2.42 -38.48
CA LYS A 36 -10.18 2.49 -37.61
C LYS A 36 -9.91 1.83 -36.25
N VAL A 37 -9.30 0.65 -36.25
CA VAL A 37 -8.94 -0.07 -35.01
C VAL A 37 -7.98 0.78 -34.16
N ILE A 38 -6.92 1.34 -34.76
CA ILE A 38 -5.97 2.21 -34.04
C ILE A 38 -6.68 3.42 -33.43
N SER A 39 -7.58 4.08 -34.17
CA SER A 39 -8.32 5.24 -33.66
C SER A 39 -9.20 4.89 -32.45
N VAL A 40 -9.89 3.75 -32.47
CA VAL A 40 -10.70 3.27 -31.34
C VAL A 40 -9.82 2.95 -30.13
N PHE A 41 -8.66 2.32 -30.33
CA PHE A 41 -7.70 2.06 -29.25
C PHE A 41 -7.19 3.35 -28.61
N ILE A 42 -6.84 4.36 -29.42
CA ILE A 42 -6.40 5.66 -28.91
C ILE A 42 -7.50 6.31 -28.06
N GLN A 43 -8.75 6.34 -28.56
CA GLN A 43 -9.89 6.89 -27.80
C GLN A 43 -10.11 6.14 -26.48
N ALA A 44 -10.04 4.81 -26.49
CA ALA A 44 -10.18 4.00 -25.27
C ALA A 44 -9.08 4.31 -24.25
N ILE A 45 -7.83 4.43 -24.71
CA ILE A 45 -6.69 4.82 -23.88
C ILE A 45 -6.88 6.23 -23.31
N THR A 46 -7.33 7.19 -24.13
CA THR A 46 -7.59 8.57 -23.67
C THR A 46 -8.65 8.59 -22.58
N VAL A 47 -9.79 7.91 -22.76
CA VAL A 47 -10.84 7.81 -21.74
C VAL A 47 -10.30 7.15 -20.47
N PHE A 48 -9.51 6.09 -20.60
CA PHE A 48 -8.87 5.43 -19.46
C PHE A 48 -7.98 6.39 -18.64
N PHE A 49 -7.12 7.17 -19.29
CA PHE A 49 -6.27 8.15 -18.59
C PHE A 49 -7.08 9.27 -17.94
N ILE A 50 -8.16 9.74 -18.57
CA ILE A 50 -9.06 10.75 -17.98
C ILE A 50 -9.69 10.20 -16.70
N LEU A 51 -10.22 8.97 -16.73
CA LEU A 51 -10.80 8.34 -15.54
C LEU A 51 -9.75 8.16 -14.43
N MET A 52 -8.55 7.72 -14.79
CA MET A 52 -7.45 7.56 -13.83
C MET A 52 -7.05 8.91 -13.21
N ALA A 53 -7.02 10.00 -13.98
CA ALA A 53 -6.75 11.35 -13.48
C ALA A 53 -7.83 11.85 -12.51
N ILE A 54 -9.12 11.60 -12.79
CA ILE A 54 -10.22 11.98 -11.90
C ILE A 54 -10.12 11.24 -10.55
N ILE A 55 -9.86 9.93 -10.59
CA ILE A 55 -9.70 9.10 -9.38
C ILE A 55 -8.49 9.58 -8.56
N TRP A 56 -7.36 9.84 -9.23
CA TRP A 56 -6.15 10.33 -8.58
C TRP A 56 -6.37 11.71 -7.93
N GLY A 57 -6.99 12.64 -8.66
CA GLY A 57 -7.30 13.98 -8.17
C GLY A 57 -8.23 13.96 -6.95
N ARG A 58 -9.28 13.13 -6.97
CA ARG A 58 -10.19 12.95 -5.82
C ARG A 58 -9.45 12.39 -4.60
N THR A 59 -8.60 11.38 -4.81
CA THR A 59 -7.83 10.75 -3.73
C THR A 59 -6.84 11.73 -3.12
N TYR A 60 -6.13 12.49 -3.96
CA TYR A 60 -5.19 13.52 -3.53
C TYR A 60 -5.88 14.63 -2.70
N TYR A 61 -7.03 15.11 -3.16
CA TYR A 61 -7.81 16.10 -2.42
C TYR A 61 -8.30 15.56 -1.07
N SER A 62 -8.79 14.31 -1.03
CA SER A 62 -9.23 13.67 0.21
C SER A 62 -8.08 13.49 1.20
N GLN A 63 -6.91 13.08 0.73
CA GLN A 63 -5.71 12.98 1.55
C GLN A 63 -5.35 14.33 2.17
N GLN A 64 -5.34 15.39 1.35
CA GLN A 64 -5.00 16.73 1.81
C GLN A 64 -5.98 17.23 2.88
N LYS A 65 -7.27 16.93 2.73
CA LYS A 65 -8.30 17.25 3.74
C LYS A 65 -8.01 16.55 5.06
N HIS A 66 -7.83 15.23 5.06
CA HIS A 66 -7.55 14.48 6.30
C HIS A 66 -6.25 14.90 6.98
N TYR A 67 -5.22 15.25 6.21
CA TYR A 67 -3.98 15.81 6.75
C TYR A 67 -4.24 17.16 7.44
N SER A 68 -5.03 18.04 6.80
CA SER A 68 -5.40 19.32 7.37
C SER A 68 -6.23 19.17 8.64
N ASP A 69 -7.16 18.23 8.67
CA ASP A 69 -7.97 17.91 9.86
C ASP A 69 -7.05 17.45 11.01
N GLY A 70 -6.07 16.60 10.71
CA GLY A 70 -5.06 16.16 11.67
C GLY A 70 -4.21 17.31 12.23
N GLU A 71 -3.73 18.21 11.36
CA GLU A 71 -2.96 19.39 11.79
C GLU A 71 -3.81 20.36 12.63
N ASN A 72 -5.08 20.56 12.27
CA ASN A 72 -6.00 21.41 13.03
C ASN A 72 -6.27 20.82 14.42
N ALA A 73 -6.53 19.52 14.51
CA ALA A 73 -6.69 18.82 15.78
C ALA A 73 -5.40 18.86 16.62
N LEU A 74 -4.22 18.74 16.00
CA LEU A 74 -2.94 18.85 16.68
C LEU A 74 -2.74 20.25 17.28
N LYS A 75 -3.06 21.31 16.52
CA LYS A 75 -3.03 22.70 16.99
C LYS A 75 -3.99 22.94 18.16
N ALA A 76 -5.15 22.28 18.15
CA ALA A 76 -6.12 22.31 19.24
C ALA A 76 -5.75 21.41 20.44
N HIS A 77 -4.56 20.78 20.43
CA HIS A 77 -4.12 19.80 21.42
C HIS A 77 -5.03 18.56 21.57
N ASN A 78 -5.88 18.31 20.58
CA ASN A 78 -6.70 17.11 20.51
C ASN A 78 -5.92 16.01 19.77
N TYR A 79 -5.02 15.35 20.51
CA TYR A 79 -4.11 14.35 19.93
C TYR A 79 -4.83 13.11 19.41
N LYS A 80 -5.99 12.74 19.98
CA LYS A 80 -6.77 11.58 19.51
C LYS A 80 -7.27 11.81 18.09
N ASP A 81 -7.87 12.97 17.84
CA ASP A 81 -8.38 13.31 16.51
C ASP A 81 -7.22 13.60 15.55
N ALA A 82 -6.13 14.18 16.03
CA ALA A 82 -4.91 14.37 15.24
C ALA A 82 -4.36 13.03 14.72
N MET A 83 -4.21 12.03 15.60
CA MET A 83 -3.78 10.69 15.21
C MET A 83 -4.72 10.08 14.17
N THR A 84 -6.03 10.18 14.36
CA THR A 84 -7.02 9.66 13.40
C THR A 84 -6.85 10.29 12.01
N GLY A 85 -6.66 11.61 11.93
CA GLY A 85 -6.41 12.30 10.66
C GLY A 85 -5.11 11.86 9.97
N TYR A 86 -4.04 11.68 10.74
CA TYR A 86 -2.77 11.19 10.20
C TYR A 86 -2.84 9.73 9.75
N GLU A 87 -3.53 8.85 10.49
CA GLU A 87 -3.74 7.46 10.07
C GLU A 87 -4.48 7.38 8.72
N TRP A 88 -5.55 8.17 8.57
CA TRP A 88 -6.28 8.26 7.31
C TRP A 88 -5.40 8.79 6.17
N THR A 89 -4.58 9.79 6.45
CA THR A 89 -3.63 10.35 5.47
C THR A 89 -2.63 9.30 5.01
N ILE A 90 -2.11 8.48 5.92
CA ILE A 90 -1.19 7.37 5.60
C ILE A 90 -1.91 6.32 4.77
N ARG A 91 -3.12 5.89 5.19
CA ARG A 91 -3.95 4.89 4.48
C ARG A 91 -4.29 5.31 3.06
N MET A 92 -4.50 6.61 2.81
CA MET A 92 -4.68 7.16 1.46
C MET A 92 -3.34 7.41 0.77
N TYR A 93 -2.50 6.36 0.69
CA TYR A 93 -1.19 6.46 0.06
C TYR A 93 -1.33 6.96 -1.38
N THR A 94 -0.77 8.14 -1.62
CA THR A 94 -0.71 8.75 -2.95
C THR A 94 0.76 8.90 -3.30
N PRO A 95 1.23 8.27 -4.40
CA PRO A 95 2.61 8.42 -4.84
C PRO A 95 3.01 9.90 -4.95
N PHE A 96 4.24 10.22 -4.60
CA PHE A 96 4.83 11.57 -4.63
C PHE A 96 4.27 12.59 -3.62
N SER A 97 3.27 12.23 -2.82
CA SER A 97 2.78 13.09 -1.74
C SER A 97 3.74 13.08 -0.54
N SER A 98 4.20 14.25 -0.11
CA SER A 98 4.98 14.38 1.13
C SER A 98 4.12 14.15 2.39
N LYS A 99 2.79 14.23 2.27
CA LYS A 99 1.86 14.19 3.42
C LYS A 99 1.89 12.88 4.18
N VAL A 100 2.15 11.76 3.51
CA VAL A 100 2.30 10.46 4.19
C VAL A 100 3.53 10.47 5.09
N LYS A 101 4.68 10.92 4.56
CA LYS A 101 5.93 11.03 5.32
C LYS A 101 5.76 11.97 6.51
N ASP A 102 5.15 13.12 6.29
CA ASP A 102 4.88 14.11 7.35
C ASP A 102 3.96 13.51 8.41
N SER A 103 2.90 12.79 8.02
CA SER A 103 1.99 12.11 8.95
C SER A 103 2.70 11.05 9.79
N CYS A 104 3.59 10.25 9.20
CA CYS A 104 4.42 9.30 9.94
C CYS A 104 5.27 10.00 11.00
N LEU A 105 5.93 11.12 10.64
CA LEU A 105 6.74 11.93 11.54
C LEU A 105 5.89 12.54 12.68
N LYS A 106 4.68 13.02 12.38
CA LYS A 106 3.76 13.60 13.37
C LYS A 106 3.26 12.54 14.34
N MET A 107 2.80 11.38 13.87
CA MET A 107 2.39 10.27 14.73
C MET A 107 3.54 9.80 15.63
N TRP A 108 4.75 9.66 15.07
CA TRP A 108 5.93 9.33 15.84
C TRP A 108 6.22 10.35 16.95
N SER A 109 6.12 11.64 16.64
CA SER A 109 6.33 12.73 17.59
C SER A 109 5.28 12.74 18.70
N ILE A 110 4.01 12.46 18.39
CA ILE A 110 2.93 12.30 19.37
C ILE A 110 3.26 11.12 20.32
N GLY A 111 3.67 9.97 19.77
CA GLY A 111 4.10 8.83 20.58
C GLY A 111 5.24 9.18 21.53
N GLN A 112 6.27 9.88 21.04
CA GLN A 112 7.39 10.32 21.87
C GLN A 112 6.96 11.30 22.97
N LYS A 113 6.02 12.19 22.68
CA LYS A 113 5.47 13.14 23.65
C LYS A 113 4.82 12.40 24.81
N TYR A 114 3.94 11.43 24.52
CA TYR A 114 3.26 10.65 25.56
C TYR A 114 4.21 9.71 26.30
N GLU A 115 5.21 9.14 25.61
CA GLU A 115 6.26 8.32 26.23
C GLU A 115 7.03 9.13 27.28
N ARG A 116 7.49 10.34 26.92
CA ARG A 116 8.20 11.24 27.85
C ARG A 116 7.31 11.73 28.99
N GLY A 117 6.01 11.89 28.72
CA GLY A 117 5.01 12.25 29.73
C GLY A 117 4.60 11.10 30.66
N GLY A 118 5.17 9.89 30.50
CA GLY A 118 4.83 8.72 31.31
C GLY A 118 3.44 8.14 31.02
N GLN A 119 2.74 8.63 30.00
CA GLN A 119 1.42 8.19 29.57
C GLN A 119 1.56 7.04 28.57
N ILE A 120 1.93 5.88 29.09
CA ILE A 120 2.36 4.71 28.30
C ILE A 120 1.25 4.21 27.36
N ASP A 121 0.00 4.21 27.81
CA ASP A 121 -1.13 3.73 26.99
C ASP A 121 -1.29 4.58 25.72
N TRP A 122 -1.23 5.91 25.85
CA TRP A 122 -1.30 6.83 24.72
C TRP A 122 -0.10 6.73 23.78
N ALA A 123 1.10 6.51 24.33
CA ALA A 123 2.28 6.24 23.51
C ALA A 123 2.13 4.94 22.70
N LEU A 124 1.63 3.87 23.33
CA LEU A 124 1.35 2.60 22.66
C LEU A 124 0.29 2.74 21.57
N ILE A 125 -0.79 3.48 21.83
CA ILE A 125 -1.82 3.78 20.82
C ILE A 125 -1.20 4.47 19.59
N ALA A 126 -0.39 5.51 19.80
CA ALA A 126 0.26 6.24 18.72
C ALA A 126 1.18 5.34 17.88
N TYR A 127 2.06 4.56 18.52
CA TYR A 127 3.00 3.69 17.81
C TYR A 127 2.31 2.52 17.09
N ARG A 128 1.30 1.90 17.72
CA ARG A 128 0.51 0.83 17.10
C ARG A 128 -0.32 1.35 15.93
N GLY A 129 -0.92 2.53 16.06
CA GLY A 129 -1.66 3.21 14.99
C GLY A 129 -0.76 3.51 13.79
N LEU A 130 0.45 4.04 14.02
CA LEU A 130 1.44 4.28 12.97
C LEU A 130 1.82 2.99 12.25
N ARG A 131 2.19 1.95 13.00
CA ARG A 131 2.55 0.63 12.45
C ARG A 131 1.41 0.04 11.63
N SER A 132 0.20 0.05 12.18
CA SER A 132 -1.01 -0.47 11.53
C SER A 132 -1.30 0.27 10.23
N SER A 133 -1.19 1.60 10.23
CA SER A 133 -1.44 2.42 9.03
C SER A 133 -0.44 2.14 7.92
N ILE A 134 0.83 1.88 8.25
CA ILE A 134 1.84 1.47 7.25
C ILE A 134 1.54 0.07 6.71
N TYR A 135 1.14 -0.87 7.57
CA TYR A 135 0.73 -2.20 7.10
C TYR A 135 -0.51 -2.15 6.20
N ALA A 136 -1.44 -1.22 6.44
CA ALA A 136 -2.65 -1.07 5.64
C ALA A 136 -2.38 -0.62 4.19
N ILE A 137 -1.22 0.01 3.92
CA ILE A 137 -0.82 0.46 2.58
C ILE A 137 0.22 -0.44 1.92
N ARG A 138 0.55 -1.58 2.55
CA ARG A 138 1.47 -2.55 1.98
C ARG A 138 0.81 -3.30 0.83
N SER A 139 1.54 -3.42 -0.29
CA SER A 139 1.17 -4.29 -1.40
C SER A 139 2.35 -5.22 -1.72
N ALA A 140 2.81 -5.26 -2.98
CA ALA A 140 4.04 -5.95 -3.37
C ALA A 140 5.30 -5.29 -2.77
N TYR A 141 5.24 -3.99 -2.46
CA TYR A 141 6.25 -3.26 -1.69
C TYR A 141 5.62 -2.58 -0.48
N THR A 142 6.47 -2.22 0.48
CA THR A 142 6.05 -1.50 1.70
C THR A 142 6.56 -0.06 1.66
N PRO A 143 5.74 0.92 1.26
CA PRO A 143 6.14 2.31 1.37
C PRO A 143 6.41 2.67 2.84
N TYR A 144 7.46 3.45 3.09
CA TYR A 144 7.86 3.90 4.43
C TYR A 144 8.15 2.76 5.42
N GLY A 145 8.65 1.63 4.92
CA GLY A 145 8.93 0.43 5.70
C GLY A 145 9.94 0.64 6.84
N GLU A 146 10.75 1.70 6.81
CA GLU A 146 11.71 2.05 7.87
C GLU A 146 11.06 2.36 9.22
N TRP A 147 9.77 2.72 9.24
CA TRP A 147 9.03 3.02 10.46
C TRP A 147 8.54 1.77 11.19
N ILE A 148 8.39 0.64 10.50
CA ILE A 148 7.96 -0.63 11.11
C ILE A 148 8.95 -1.08 12.21
N PRO A 149 10.26 -1.30 11.93
CA PRO A 149 11.19 -1.75 12.97
C PRO A 149 11.35 -0.71 14.09
N ARG A 150 11.22 0.60 13.77
CA ARG A 150 11.27 1.68 14.77
C ARG A 150 10.09 1.62 15.74
N THR A 151 8.88 1.42 15.23
CA THR A 151 7.66 1.30 16.04
C THR A 151 7.64 0.01 16.82
N ASP A 152 8.04 -1.12 16.22
CA ASP A 152 8.14 -2.41 16.91
C ASP A 152 9.09 -2.36 18.12
N ALA A 153 10.27 -1.76 17.94
CA ALA A 153 11.23 -1.60 19.03
C ALA A 153 10.67 -0.76 20.19
N ARG A 154 9.90 0.29 19.90
CA ARG A 154 9.24 1.12 20.92
C ARG A 154 8.08 0.39 21.59
N ILE A 155 7.20 -0.23 20.82
CA ILE A 155 6.05 -0.99 21.33
C ILE A 155 6.52 -2.08 22.29
N LYS A 156 7.49 -2.91 21.88
CA LYS A 156 8.03 -3.98 22.72
C LYS A 156 8.57 -3.47 24.06
N ARG A 157 9.27 -2.33 24.04
CA ARG A 157 9.79 -1.68 25.26
C ARG A 157 8.64 -1.21 26.16
N LEU A 158 7.65 -0.53 25.59
CA LEU A 158 6.54 0.06 26.34
C LEU A 158 5.59 -1.01 26.90
N GLU A 159 5.39 -2.14 26.21
CA GLU A 159 4.61 -3.28 26.69
C GLU A 159 5.19 -3.89 27.97
N VAL A 160 6.53 -3.98 28.07
CA VAL A 160 7.19 -4.43 29.29
C VAL A 160 6.89 -3.47 30.45
N ILE A 161 6.96 -2.17 30.20
CA ILE A 161 6.67 -1.14 31.22
C ILE A 161 5.20 -1.20 31.64
N GLN A 162 4.27 -1.34 30.69
CA GLN A 162 2.83 -1.45 30.95
C GLN A 162 2.54 -2.65 31.85
N LYS A 163 3.07 -3.83 31.50
CA LYS A 163 2.91 -5.05 32.29
C LYS A 163 3.45 -4.90 33.72
N GLN A 164 4.63 -4.31 33.88
CA GLN A 164 5.21 -4.05 35.21
C GLN A 164 4.31 -3.14 36.07
N ARG A 165 3.68 -2.12 35.47
CA ARG A 165 2.75 -1.23 36.17
C ARG A 165 1.48 -1.95 36.61
N GLU A 166 0.92 -2.78 35.74
CA GLU A 166 -0.26 -3.60 36.06
C GLU A 166 0.05 -4.60 37.18
N ASP A 167 1.19 -5.29 37.12
CA ASP A 167 1.61 -6.22 38.17
C ASP A 167 1.83 -5.52 39.51
N ALA A 168 2.43 -4.33 39.50
CA ALA A 168 2.61 -3.52 40.70
C ALA A 168 1.27 -3.03 41.28
N ALA A 169 0.32 -2.63 40.44
CA ALA A 169 -1.02 -2.22 40.86
C ALA A 169 -1.78 -3.39 41.51
N ARG A 170 -1.77 -4.57 40.87
CA ARG A 170 -2.38 -5.80 41.41
C ARG A 170 -1.81 -6.19 42.76
N ARG A 171 -0.48 -6.11 42.93
CA ARG A 171 0.17 -6.39 44.22
C ARG A 171 -0.26 -5.42 45.33
N LYS A 172 -0.37 -4.13 45.02
CA LYS A 172 -0.84 -3.12 45.97
C LYS A 172 -2.29 -3.38 46.40
N GLU A 173 -3.17 -3.68 45.45
CA GLU A 173 -4.56 -3.99 45.74
C GLU A 173 -4.71 -5.23 46.63
N ALA A 174 -3.94 -6.29 46.35
CA ALA A 174 -3.92 -7.50 47.19
C ALA A 174 -3.43 -7.22 48.61
N ALA A 175 -2.41 -6.36 48.78
CA ALA A 175 -1.91 -5.97 50.09
C ALA A 175 -2.93 -5.15 50.88
N THR A 176 -3.65 -4.23 50.24
CA THR A 176 -4.71 -3.44 50.88
C THR A 176 -5.84 -4.35 51.38
N LYS A 177 -6.34 -5.27 50.54
CA LYS A 177 -7.39 -6.23 50.92
C LYS A 177 -6.99 -7.08 52.14
N ALA A 178 -5.77 -7.61 52.15
CA ALA A 178 -5.24 -8.41 53.26
C ALA A 178 -5.11 -7.63 54.59
N SER A 179 -5.02 -6.29 54.54
CA SER A 179 -4.98 -5.44 55.73
C SER A 179 -6.36 -5.06 56.27
N THR A 180 -7.40 -5.10 55.43
CA THR A 180 -8.78 -4.77 55.80
C THR A 180 -9.51 -5.97 56.43
N ASP A 181 -9.06 -7.18 56.14
CA ASP A 181 -9.63 -8.42 56.70
C ASP A 181 -9.05 -8.81 58.09
N LYS A 182 -8.20 -7.97 58.70
CA LYS A 182 -7.65 -8.16 60.05
C LYS A 182 -8.26 -7.18 61.04
#